data_AF-A0AAW7A1U5-F1
#
_entry.id   AF-A0AAW7A1U5-F1
#
_cell.length_a   1.000
_cell.length_b   1.000
_cell.length_c   1.000
_cell.angle_alpha   90.00
_cell.angle_beta   90.00
_cell.angle_gamma   90.00
#
_symmetry.space_group_name_H-M   'P 1'
#
loop_
_entity.id
_entity.type
_entity.pdbx_description
1 polymer ?
#
loop_
_entity_poly.entity_id
_entity_poly.type
_entity_poly.pdbx_seq_one_letter_code
_entity_poly.pdbx_strand_id
1 'polypeptide(L)' 'MKLFTMDDLSYRGTHKGVHSWDHPDSDTPYYWHPDWLHIAEDALGLQPKCELEVPDGETATEEHAKEAIVKHLNNE' A
#
# COMPACT_ATOMS: atom_id res chain seq x y z
N MET A 1 -19.88 -1.49 7.77
CA MET A 1 -18.66 -2.03 7.15
C MET A 1 -18.39 -1.19 5.92
N LYS A 2 -17.39 -0.32 5.98
CA LYS A 2 -17.00 0.54 4.86
C LYS A 2 -16.01 -0.30 4.06
N LEU A 3 -16.42 -0.75 2.87
CA LEU A 3 -15.53 -1.49 1.99
C LEU A 3 -14.62 -0.46 1.33
N PHE A 4 -13.34 -0.45 1.69
CA PHE A 4 -12.36 0.38 0.99
C PHE A 4 -12.15 -0.20 -0.41
N THR A 5 -11.94 0.66 -1.40
CA THR A 5 -11.62 0.26 -2.78
C THR A 5 -10.39 1.01 -3.25
N MET A 6 -9.84 0.58 -4.38
CA MET A 6 -8.65 1.21 -4.98
C MET A 6 -8.86 2.69 -5.34
N ASP A 7 -10.13 3.10 -5.50
CA ASP A 7 -10.54 4.47 -5.81
C ASP A 7 -10.60 5.38 -4.57
N ASP A 8 -10.77 4.77 -3.39
CA ASP A 8 -10.76 5.49 -2.11
C ASP A 8 -9.33 5.87 -1.68
N LEU A 9 -8.31 5.17 -2.21
CA LEU A 9 -6.91 5.49 -2.01
C LEU A 9 -6.53 6.78 -2.74
N SER A 10 -6.19 7.80 -1.97
CA SER A 10 -5.77 9.08 -2.52
C SER A 10 -4.33 8.98 -3.03
N TYR A 11 -4.15 8.82 -4.34
CA TYR A 11 -2.82 8.72 -4.94
C TYR A 11 -2.06 10.04 -4.82
N ARG A 12 -0.96 10.03 -4.06
CA ARG A 12 -0.12 11.19 -3.76
C ARG A 12 0.97 11.41 -4.82
N GLY A 13 1.21 10.41 -5.67
CA GLY A 13 2.16 10.46 -6.79
C GLY A 13 3.27 9.43 -6.66
N THR A 14 4.15 9.38 -7.67
CA THR A 14 5.35 8.53 -7.65
C THR A 14 6.60 9.37 -7.50
N HIS A 15 7.51 8.96 -6.64
CA HIS A 15 8.81 9.61 -6.45
C HIS A 15 9.93 8.56 -6.49
N LYS A 16 10.80 8.65 -7.51
CA LYS A 16 11.90 7.69 -7.75
C LYS A 16 11.44 6.23 -7.85
N GLY A 17 10.25 5.98 -8.42
CA GLY A 17 9.68 4.63 -8.54
C GLY A 17 8.98 4.13 -7.27
N VAL A 18 8.96 4.93 -6.20
CA VAL A 18 8.15 4.67 -5.01
C VAL A 18 6.82 5.39 -5.17
N HIS A 19 5.73 4.64 -5.29
CA HIS A 19 4.37 5.17 -5.32
C HIS A 19 3.95 5.50 -3.90
N SER A 20 3.35 6.68 -3.74
CA SER A 20 2.86 7.17 -2.46
C SER A 20 1.34 7.31 -2.55
N TRP A 21 0.61 6.77 -1.59
CA TRP A 21 -0.83 7.04 -1.41
C TRP A 21 -1.07 7.62 -0.03
N ASP A 22 -2.18 8.30 0.09
CA ASP A 22 -2.67 8.91 1.31
C ASP A 22 -3.85 8.06 1.81
N HIS A 23 -3.89 7.85 3.12
CA HIS A 23 -4.89 7.01 3.75
C HIS A 23 -6.24 7.77 3.83
N PRO A 24 -7.35 7.22 3.31
CA PRO A 24 -8.62 7.94 3.28
C PRO A 24 -9.18 8.28 4.68
N ASP A 25 -8.88 7.44 5.68
CA ASP A 25 -9.37 7.56 7.06
C ASP A 25 -8.28 7.95 8.09
N SER A 26 -7.01 8.11 7.69
CA SER A 26 -5.86 8.25 8.60
C SER A 26 -4.82 9.21 8.00
N ASP A 27 -3.96 9.83 8.81
CA ASP A 27 -2.94 10.81 8.34
C ASP A 27 -1.64 10.12 7.86
N THR A 28 -1.71 8.81 7.62
CA THR A 28 -0.59 7.90 7.46
C THR A 28 -0.37 7.56 5.98
N PRO A 29 0.72 8.02 5.36
CA PRO A 29 0.94 7.72 3.96
C PRO A 29 1.35 6.26 3.73
N TYR A 30 0.88 5.71 2.62
CA TYR A 30 1.33 4.42 2.09
C TYR A 30 2.47 4.64 1.11
N TYR A 31 3.53 3.86 1.22
CA TYR A 31 4.65 3.84 0.28
C TYR A 31 4.79 2.46 -0.32
N TRP A 32 4.88 2.38 -1.63
CA TRP A 32 5.08 1.12 -2.32
C TRP A 32 6.17 1.23 -3.35
N HIS A 33 6.85 0.12 -3.50
CA HIS A 33 7.83 -0.13 -4.51
C HIS A 33 7.50 -1.50 -5.13
N PRO A 34 7.89 -1.76 -6.38
CA PRO A 34 7.79 -3.09 -6.98
C PRO A 34 8.43 -4.22 -6.15
N ASP A 35 9.34 -3.89 -5.22
CA ASP A 35 10.03 -4.81 -4.32
C ASP A 35 9.41 -4.88 -2.90
N TRP A 36 8.61 -3.89 -2.47
CA TRP A 36 8.12 -3.82 -1.09
C TRP A 36 6.94 -2.86 -0.92
N LEU A 37 6.03 -3.18 0.01
CA LEU A 37 4.99 -2.26 0.49
C LEU A 37 5.29 -1.85 1.93
N HIS A 38 5.29 -0.54 2.20
CA HIS A 38 5.45 0.05 3.52
C HIS A 38 4.26 0.96 3.84
N ILE A 39 3.62 0.66 4.97
CA ILE A 39 2.46 1.40 5.47
C ILE A 39 2.98 2.30 6.59
N ALA A 40 2.96 3.62 6.42
CA ALA A 40 3.51 4.52 7.45
C ALA A 40 2.66 4.61 8.73
N GLU A 41 1.48 4.00 8.72
CA GLU A 41 0.66 3.80 9.92
C GLU A 41 1.35 2.93 10.97
N ASP A 42 2.35 2.13 10.54
CA ASP A 42 3.26 1.44 11.44
C ASP A 42 4.34 2.38 12.01
N ALA A 43 3.92 3.55 12.51
CA ALA A 43 4.78 4.44 13.30
C ALA A 43 5.24 3.79 14.63
N LEU A 44 4.64 2.65 14.99
CA LEU A 44 5.00 1.82 16.14
C LEU A 44 6.10 0.78 15.83
N GLY A 45 6.49 0.60 14.56
CA GLY A 45 7.61 -0.27 14.16
C GLY A 45 7.39 -1.77 14.38
N LEU A 46 6.13 -2.24 14.33
CA LEU A 46 5.75 -3.61 14.70
C LEU A 46 5.42 -4.50 13.49
N GLN A 47 5.22 -3.96 12.29
CA GLN A 47 4.96 -4.77 11.11
C GLN A 47 6.09 -4.69 10.08
N PRO A 48 6.81 -5.80 9.83
CA PRO A 48 7.79 -5.84 8.77
C PRO A 48 7.08 -5.57 7.43
N LYS A 49 7.73 -4.75 6.60
CA LYS A 49 7.52 -4.58 5.16
C LYS A 49 6.65 -5.71 4.61
N CYS A 50 5.45 -5.41 4.14
CA CYS A 50 4.59 -6.44 3.58
C CYS A 50 5.26 -6.91 2.29
N GLU A 51 5.82 -8.12 2.30
CA GLU A 51 6.32 -8.76 1.09
C GLU A 51 5.12 -8.97 0.17
N LEU A 52 5.10 -8.23 -0.94
CA LEU A 52 4.09 -8.42 -1.96
C LEU A 52 4.35 -9.79 -2.58
N GLU A 53 3.38 -10.69 -2.47
CA GLU A 53 3.40 -11.94 -3.22
C GLU A 53 3.25 -11.62 -4.70
N VAL A 54 4.39 -11.53 -5.39
CA VAL A 54 4.47 -11.42 -6.85
C VAL A 54 5.04 -12.70 -7.44
N PRO A 55 4.55 -13.15 -8.61
CA PRO A 55 5.10 -14.32 -9.26
C PRO A 55 6.59 -14.11 -9.58
N ASP A 56 7.40 -15.17 -9.38
CA ASP A 56 8.85 -15.14 -9.60
C ASP A 56 9.21 -14.63 -11.00
N GLY A 57 9.70 -13.39 -11.07
CA GLY A 57 10.10 -12.73 -12.32
C GLY A 57 9.22 -11.56 -12.77
N GLU A 58 8.12 -11.28 -12.07
CA GLU A 58 7.29 -10.10 -12.28
C GLU A 58 7.50 -9.04 -11.20
N THR A 59 7.65 -7.79 -11.60
CA THR A 59 7.63 -6.64 -10.69
C THR A 59 6.21 -6.45 -10.17
N ALA A 60 6.06 -6.22 -8.86
CA ALA A 60 4.76 -5.81 -8.35
C ALA A 60 4.29 -4.60 -9.15
N THR A 61 3.00 -4.59 -9.51
CA THR A 61 2.37 -3.45 -10.17
C THR A 61 1.60 -2.61 -9.17
N GLU A 62 1.32 -1.36 -9.55
CA GLU A 62 0.49 -0.45 -8.76
C GLU A 62 -0.87 -1.07 -8.39
N GLU A 63 -1.43 -1.91 -9.27
CA GLU A 63 -2.69 -2.61 -9.02
C GLU A 63 -2.56 -3.61 -7.86
N HIS A 64 -1.50 -4.44 -7.86
CA HIS A 64 -1.21 -5.34 -6.74
C HIS A 64 -0.96 -4.59 -5.44
N ALA A 65 -0.31 -3.43 -5.50
CA ALA A 65 -0.11 -2.54 -4.36
C ALA A 65 -1.45 -2.10 -3.76
N LYS A 66 -2.31 -1.53 -4.59
CA LYS A 66 -3.62 -1.02 -4.20
C LYS A 66 -4.48 -2.14 -3.67
N GLU A 67 -4.48 -3.31 -4.30
CA GLU A 67 -5.18 -4.49 -3.80
C GLU A 67 -4.69 -4.91 -2.41
N ALA A 68 -3.37 -4.97 -2.19
CA ALA A 68 -2.81 -5.32 -0.90
C ALA A 68 -3.18 -4.29 0.19
N ILE A 69 -3.08 -3.00 -0.12
CA ILE A 69 -3.47 -1.92 0.79
C ILE A 69 -4.97 -1.99 1.09
N VAL A 70 -5.82 -2.09 0.07
CA VAL A 70 -7.28 -2.21 0.22
C VAL A 70 -7.64 -3.45 1.03
N LYS A 71 -7.01 -4.59 0.76
CA LYS A 71 -7.25 -5.83 1.51
C LYS A 71 -6.87 -5.67 2.98
N HIS A 72 -5.77 -4.98 3.28
CA HIS A 72 -5.36 -4.65 4.64
C HIS A 72 -6.38 -3.72 5.32
N LEU A 73 -6.76 -2.63 4.66
CA LEU A 73 -7.79 -1.68 5.11
C LEU A 73 -9.15 -2.34 5.41
N ASN A 74 -9.52 -3.35 4.63
CA ASN A 74 -10.76 -4.11 4.81
C ASN A 74 -10.65 -5.24 5.85
N ASN A 75 -9.45 -5.58 6.32
CA ASN A 75 -9.22 -6.63 7.32
C ASN A 75 -9.05 -6.08 8.75
N GLU A 76 -8.88 -4.77 8.90
CA GLU A 76 -8.98 -4.04 10.18
C GLU A 76 -10.44 -3.83 10.63
#